data_AF-A0A183HWX0-F1
#
_entry.id   AF-A0A183HWX0-F1
#
_cell.length_a   1.000
_cell.length_b   1.000
_cell.length_c   1.000
_cell.angle_alpha   90.00
_cell.angle_beta   90.00
_cell.angle_gamma   90.00
#
_symmetry.space_group_name_H-M   'P 1'
#
loop_
_entity.id
_entity.type
_entity.pdbx_description
1 polymer ?
#
loop_
_entity_poly.entity_id
_entity_poly.type
_entity_poly.pdbx_seq_one_letter_code
_entity_poly.pdbx_strand_id
1 'polypeptide(L)'
;LPLFQEQICFEQICWALSEFFCLKKEFCSGEAISGLCNEKLSWKNVYQDILFPALKMNFLPPQKLMSSLRRIADLHDLYKVFERC
;
A
#
# COMPACT_ATOMS: atom_id res chain seq x y z
N LEU A 1 -5.36 22.43 -28.82
CA LEU A 1 -4.53 22.01 -27.68
C LEU A 1 -3.90 20.68 -28.07
N PRO A 2 -2.56 20.58 -28.19
CA PRO A 2 -1.93 19.36 -28.66
C PRO A 2 -2.10 18.25 -27.60
N LEU A 3 -2.61 17.10 -28.02
CA LEU A 3 -2.96 15.92 -27.19
C LEU A 3 -1.86 15.49 -26.19
N PHE A 4 -0.60 15.79 -26.49
CA PHE A 4 0.54 15.52 -25.60
C PHE A 4 0.46 16.26 -24.26
N GLN A 5 -0.04 17.50 -24.25
CA GLN A 5 -0.20 18.28 -23.02
C GLN A 5 -1.34 17.73 -22.15
N GLU A 6 -2.38 17.19 -22.78
CA GLU A 6 -3.51 16.59 -22.07
C GLU A 6 -3.12 15.28 -21.38
N GLN A 7 -2.39 14.41 -22.08
CA GLN A 7 -1.89 13.16 -21.49
C GLN A 7 -0.98 13.44 -20.28
N ILE A 8 -0.03 14.37 -20.40
CA ILE A 8 0.86 14.76 -19.30
C ILE A 8 0.07 15.35 -18.14
N CYS A 9 -0.92 16.19 -18.43
CA CYS A 9 -1.79 16.78 -17.41
C CYS A 9 -2.50 15.69 -16.59
N PHE A 10 -3.14 14.73 -17.26
CA PHE A 10 -3.81 13.63 -16.57
C PHE A 10 -2.84 12.77 -15.78
N GLU A 11 -1.68 12.43 -16.35
CA GLU A 11 -0.67 11.65 -15.67
C GLU A 11 -0.19 12.34 -14.39
N GLN A 12 0.11 13.64 -14.45
CA GLN A 12 0.56 14.41 -13.29
C GLN A 12 -0.51 14.50 -12.19
N ILE A 13 -1.78 14.68 -12.57
CA ILE A 13 -2.90 14.66 -11.62
C ILE A 13 -3.01 13.29 -10.96
N CYS A 14 -2.92 12.20 -11.73
CA CYS A 14 -2.95 10.84 -11.18
C CYS A 14 -1.79 10.60 -10.20
N TRP A 15 -0.58 11.05 -10.52
CA TRP A 15 0.57 10.93 -9.61
C TRP A 15 0.38 11.76 -8.33
N ALA A 16 -0.09 12.99 -8.45
CA ALA A 16 -0.35 13.85 -7.29
C ALA A 16 -1.41 13.25 -6.35
N LEU A 17 -2.50 12.71 -6.92
CA LEU A 17 -3.54 12.02 -6.15
C LEU A 17 -2.99 10.73 -5.53
N SER A 18 -2.23 9.94 -6.28
CA SER A 18 -1.62 8.71 -5.76
C SER A 18 -0.67 9.01 -4.60
N GLU A 19 0.10 10.08 -4.67
CA GLU A 19 0.99 10.49 -3.60
C GLU A 19 0.23 10.98 -2.36
N PHE A 20 -0.86 11.72 -2.57
CA PHE A 20 -1.70 12.23 -1.50
C PHE A 20 -2.43 11.12 -0.73
N PHE A 21 -3.03 10.16 -1.44
CA PHE A 21 -3.77 9.05 -0.84
C PHE A 21 -2.89 7.93 -0.30
N CYS A 22 -1.59 7.95 -0.60
CA CYS A 22 -0.65 7.00 -0.03
C CYS A 22 -0.47 7.26 1.47
N LEU A 23 -0.67 6.24 2.30
CA LEU A 23 -0.39 6.33 3.74
C LEU A 23 1.12 6.44 3.97
N LYS A 24 1.57 7.65 4.33
CA LYS A 24 2.96 7.93 4.68
C LYS A 24 3.16 7.82 6.19
N LYS A 25 4.32 7.28 6.59
CA LYS A 25 4.69 7.09 8.00
C LYS A 25 4.70 8.40 8.78
N GLU A 26 5.08 9.50 8.15
CA GLU A 26 5.07 10.85 8.74
C GLU A 26 3.69 11.33 9.21
N PHE A 27 2.62 10.75 8.66
CA PHE A 27 1.23 11.03 9.06
C PHE A 27 0.64 9.95 9.98
N CYS A 28 1.47 9.09 10.55
CA CYS A 28 1.05 8.06 11.50
C CYS A 28 1.65 8.33 12.88
N SER A 29 0.80 8.49 13.89
CA SER A 29 1.19 8.59 15.30
C SER A 29 0.87 7.28 16.01
N GLY A 30 1.88 6.41 16.12
CA GLY A 30 1.68 5.03 16.58
C GLY A 30 0.81 4.26 15.59
N GLU A 31 -0.34 3.76 16.04
CA GLU A 31 -1.32 3.09 15.19
C GLU A 31 -2.32 4.05 14.55
N ALA A 32 -2.43 5.28 15.04
CA ALA A 32 -3.42 6.23 14.56
C ALA A 32 -2.92 7.04 13.34
N ILE A 33 -3.80 7.27 12.37
CA ILE A 33 -3.58 8.23 11.28
C ILE A 33 -3.81 9.64 11.83
N SER A 34 -2.81 10.50 11.77
CA SER A 34 -2.90 11.89 12.24
C SER A 34 -3.57 12.79 11.20
N GLY A 35 -4.38 13.75 11.65
CA GLY A 35 -4.82 14.89 10.83
C GLY A 35 -6.07 14.67 9.96
N LEU A 36 -6.64 13.46 9.89
CA LEU A 36 -7.84 13.20 9.10
C LEU A 36 -9.16 13.17 9.90
N CYS A 37 -9.15 12.76 11.18
CA CYS A 37 -10.37 12.59 11.98
C CYS A 37 -10.12 12.83 13.48
N ASN A 38 -11.16 13.27 14.20
CA ASN A 38 -11.17 13.30 15.67
C ASN A 38 -11.20 11.88 16.27
N GLU A 39 -11.64 10.90 15.50
CA GLU A 39 -11.59 9.49 15.84
C GLU A 39 -10.24 8.89 15.43
N LYS A 40 -9.64 8.09 16.34
CA LYS A 40 -8.36 7.42 16.08
C LYS A 40 -8.53 6.29 15.06
N LEU A 41 -8.46 6.63 13.77
CA LEU A 41 -8.44 5.64 12.70
C LEU A 41 -7.10 4.89 12.71
N SER A 42 -7.15 3.56 12.81
CA SER A 42 -5.97 2.70 12.77
C SER A 42 -5.49 2.49 11.34
N TRP A 43 -4.22 2.82 11.05
CA TRP A 43 -3.65 2.54 9.72
C TRP A 43 -3.65 1.03 9.43
N LYS A 44 -3.55 0.18 10.45
CA LYS A 44 -3.61 -1.29 10.29
C LYS A 44 -4.96 -1.73 9.73
N ASN A 45 -6.05 -1.19 10.25
CA ASN A 45 -7.40 -1.52 9.81
C ASN A 45 -7.63 -1.04 8.36
N VAL A 46 -7.11 0.14 8.00
CA VAL A 46 -7.17 0.62 6.61
C VAL A 46 -6.46 -0.34 5.66
N TYR A 47 -5.27 -0.84 6.03
CA TYR A 47 -4.58 -1.84 5.21
C TYR A 47 -5.34 -3.17 5.14
N GLN A 48 -5.78 -3.69 6.29
CA GLN A 48 -6.41 -4.99 6.40
C GLN A 48 -7.77 -5.05 5.70
N ASP A 49 -8.63 -4.05 5.95
CA ASP A 49 -10.05 -4.12 5.59
C ASP A 49 -10.36 -3.42 4.27
N ILE A 50 -9.48 -2.51 3.81
CA ILE A 50 -9.71 -1.71 2.60
C ILE A 50 -8.64 -1.98 1.54
N LEU A 51 -7.36 -1.70 1.86
CA LEU A 51 -6.31 -1.71 0.83
C LEU A 51 -5.98 -3.13 0.34
N PHE A 52 -5.75 -4.11 1.21
CA PHE A 52 -5.42 -5.47 0.77
C PHE A 52 -6.54 -6.15 -0.03
N PRO A 53 -7.82 -6.04 0.36
CA PRO A 53 -8.93 -6.54 -0.47
C PRO A 53 -8.96 -5.89 -1.86
N ALA A 54 -8.82 -4.56 -1.93
CA ALA A 54 -8.81 -3.83 -3.20
C ALA A 54 -7.59 -4.19 -4.07
N LEU A 55 -6.41 -4.32 -3.46
CA LEU A 55 -5.18 -4.72 -4.13
C LEU A 55 -5.33 -6.13 -4.74
N LYS A 56 -5.89 -7.08 -3.98
CA LYS A 56 -6.08 -8.45 -4.45
C LYS A 56 -6.98 -8.53 -5.69
N MET A 57 -7.96 -7.63 -5.81
CA MET A 57 -8.93 -7.65 -6.91
C MET A 57 -8.51 -6.83 -8.12
N ASN A 58 -7.86 -5.68 -7.91
CA ASN A 58 -7.72 -4.65 -8.95
C ASN A 58 -6.27 -4.27 -9.28
N PHE A 59 -5.28 -4.74 -8.50
CA PHE A 59 -3.91 -4.27 -8.65
C PHE A 59 -3.14 -5.07 -9.71
N LEU A 60 -2.55 -4.34 -10.66
CA LEU A 60 -1.61 -4.89 -11.63
C LEU A 60 -0.19 -4.46 -11.22
N PRO A 61 0.59 -5.35 -10.56
CA PRO A 61 1.89 -4.98 -10.01
C PRO A 61 2.88 -4.65 -11.14
N PRO A 62 3.53 -3.46 -11.13
CA PRO A 62 4.56 -3.15 -12.10
C PRO A 62 5.81 -4.00 -11.82
N GLN A 63 6.57 -4.37 -12.85
CA GLN A 63 7.78 -5.20 -12.69
C GLN A 63 8.78 -4.61 -11.70
N LYS A 64 8.90 -3.28 -11.66
CA LYS A 64 9.78 -2.57 -10.71
C LYS A 64 9.44 -2.86 -9.25
N LEU A 65 8.17 -3.16 -8.93
CA LEU A 65 7.72 -3.50 -7.58
C LEU A 65 8.38 -4.79 -7.06
N MET A 66 8.73 -5.73 -7.93
CA MET A 66 9.37 -6.99 -7.54
C MET A 66 10.67 -6.76 -6.77
N SER A 67 11.40 -5.68 -7.07
CA SER A 67 12.63 -5.32 -6.36
C SER A 67 12.39 -4.85 -4.92
N SER A 68 11.19 -4.39 -4.62
CA SER A 68 10.76 -3.90 -3.30
C SER A 68 10.16 -5.01 -2.42
N LEU A 69 9.85 -6.18 -3.00
CA LEU A 69 9.27 -7.31 -2.28
C LEU A 69 10.36 -8.29 -1.84
N ARG A 70 10.36 -8.66 -0.57
CA ARG A 70 11.32 -9.62 -0.01
C ARG A 70 10.58 -10.74 0.72
N ARG A 71 10.93 -11.98 0.38
CA ARG A 71 10.49 -13.16 1.12
C ARG A 71 11.29 -13.27 2.41
N ILE A 72 10.62 -13.19 3.56
CA ILE A 72 11.27 -13.27 4.88
C ILE A 72 11.24 -14.66 5.50
N ALA A 73 10.32 -15.52 5.05
CA ALA A 73 10.19 -16.90 5.54
C ALA A 73 9.54 -17.81 4.49
N ASP A 74 9.80 -19.11 4.64
CA ASP A 74 9.11 -20.21 3.95
C ASP A 74 8.43 -21.10 5.00
N LEU A 75 7.14 -21.36 4.83
CA LEU A 75 6.37 -22.17 5.77
C LEU A 75 6.88 -23.62 5.82
N HIS A 76 7.37 -24.17 4.71
CA HIS A 76 7.95 -25.50 4.65
C HIS A 76 9.23 -25.61 5.49
N ASP A 77 10.05 -24.56 5.52
CA ASP A 77 11.24 -24.52 6.37
C ASP A 77 10.86 -24.35 7.85
N LEU A 78 9.81 -23.58 8.14
CA LEU A 78 9.31 -23.42 9.51
C LEU A 78 8.80 -24.76 10.08
N TYR A 79 8.10 -25.57 9.29
CA TYR A 79 7.59 -26.87 9.74
C TYR A 79 8.67 -27.93 9.99
N LYS A 80 9.92 -27.70 9.60
CA LYS A 80 11.05 -28.59 9.96
C LYS A 80 11.51 -28.40 11.40
N VAL A 81 11.20 -27.25 12.01
CA VAL A 81 11.66 -26.86 13.34
C VAL A 81 10.49 -26.75 14.32
N PHE A 82 9.37 -26.22 13.86
CA PHE A 82 8.16 -26.06 14.67
C PHE A 82 7.20 -27.23 14.42
N GLU A 83 7.36 -28.28 15.22
CA GLU A 83 6.47 -29.44 15.24
C GLU A 83 5.37 -29.29 16.30
N ARG A 84 4.31 -30.10 16.17
CA ARG A 84 3.28 -30.19 17.21
C ARG A 84 3.88 -30.91 18.44
N CYS A 85 3.44 -30.52 19.63
CA CYS A 85 3.80 -31.19 20.88
C CYS A 85 3.44 -32.69 20.86
#